data_AF-A0A7V8UFI0-F1
#
_entry.id   AF-A0A7V8UFI0-F1
#
_cell.length_a   1.000
_cell.length_b   1.000
_cell.length_c   1.000
_cell.angle_alpha   90.00
_cell.angle_beta   90.00
_cell.angle_gamma   90.00
#
_symmetry.space_group_name_H-M   'P 1'
#
loop_
_entity.id
_entity.type
_entity.pdbx_description
1 polymer ?
#
loop_
_entity_poly.entity_id
_entity_poly.type
_entity_poly.pdbx_seq_one_letter_code
_entity_poly.pdbx_strand_id
1 'polypeptide(L)'
;YIAHALHDDRHPDPVTARNERRNVLRTPTNNKLRLDDTRGQEHIKLSTEHSGKSQLNLGHLVDAERKKRGEGFELRTDGWGAIRGGRGVFISADAQPRAQGQVLDMSEATGRLQQAADQLDSLSSDAQASQADPADVQAQLALLRQDLEQLKTSVLLLSAPQGIALTSGKHLQLAAQHNLMLNAGGQADLSVVKRLFIGVGQGLSLFVRKLGLKLIAN
;
A
#
# COMPACT_ATOMS: atom_id res chain seq x y z
N TYR A 1 -30.63 -23.96 24.66
CA TYR A 1 -29.77 -22.85 24.19
C TYR A 1 -28.53 -22.84 25.07
N ILE A 2 -27.36 -23.24 24.56
CA ILE A 2 -26.12 -23.25 25.36
C ILE A 2 -25.40 -21.94 25.05
N ALA A 3 -25.43 -21.03 26.02
CA ALA A 3 -24.95 -19.66 25.86
C ALA A 3 -23.41 -19.55 25.98
N HIS A 4 -22.74 -20.53 26.60
CA HIS A 4 -21.29 -20.59 26.80
C HIS A 4 -20.88 -22.02 27.19
N ALA A 5 -19.68 -22.46 26.82
CA ALA A 5 -19.01 -23.61 27.43
C ALA A 5 -17.76 -23.08 28.15
N LEU A 6 -17.80 -23.08 29.48
CA LEU A 6 -16.63 -22.92 30.33
C LEU A 6 -16.12 -24.32 30.64
N HIS A 7 -14.83 -24.54 30.43
CA HIS A 7 -14.20 -25.83 30.69
C HIS A 7 -13.82 -25.92 32.17
N ASP A 8 -14.27 -26.99 32.82
CA ASP A 8 -13.73 -27.44 34.10
C ASP A 8 -13.49 -28.96 34.03
N ASP A 9 -12.81 -29.49 35.04
CA ASP A 9 -12.43 -30.90 35.15
C ASP A 9 -13.63 -31.88 35.13
N ARG A 10 -14.87 -31.38 35.31
CA ARG A 10 -16.09 -32.18 35.42
C ARG A 10 -16.95 -32.13 34.15
N HIS A 11 -16.63 -31.26 33.18
CA HIS A 11 -17.36 -31.11 31.93
C HIS A 11 -16.44 -31.21 30.69
N PRO A 12 -15.99 -32.44 30.34
CA PRO A 12 -15.15 -32.69 29.16
C PRO A 12 -15.92 -32.53 27.83
N ASP A 13 -15.17 -32.22 26.77
CA ASP A 13 -15.67 -31.81 25.45
C ASP A 13 -16.46 -32.93 24.72
N PRO A 14 -17.69 -32.66 24.22
CA PRO A 14 -18.40 -33.57 23.32
C PRO A 14 -17.76 -33.66 21.91
N VAL A 15 -16.76 -32.84 21.58
CA VAL A 15 -15.94 -33.00 20.36
C VAL A 15 -14.91 -34.12 20.59
N THR A 16 -15.33 -35.35 20.36
CA THR A 16 -14.52 -36.58 20.48
C THR A 16 -13.55 -36.83 19.31
N ALA A 17 -13.42 -35.91 18.36
CA ALA A 17 -12.40 -36.00 17.33
C ALA A 17 -11.13 -35.30 17.81
N ARG A 18 -10.05 -36.06 18.00
CA ARG A 18 -8.70 -35.57 18.30
C ARG A 18 -8.27 -34.59 17.21
N ASN A 19 -8.55 -33.31 17.42
CA ASN A 19 -8.17 -32.25 16.51
C ASN A 19 -6.72 -31.86 16.83
N GLU A 20 -5.77 -32.70 16.42
CA GLU A 20 -4.36 -32.59 16.81
C GLU A 20 -3.66 -31.33 16.28
N ARG A 21 -4.27 -30.61 15.32
CA ARG A 21 -3.61 -29.52 14.60
C ARG A 21 -4.39 -28.22 14.58
N ARG A 22 -5.68 -28.16 14.92
CA ARG A 22 -6.47 -26.93 14.78
C ARG A 22 -7.11 -26.48 16.09
N ASN A 23 -6.54 -25.44 16.68
CA ASN A 23 -7.00 -24.82 17.92
C ASN A 23 -8.03 -23.73 17.59
N VAL A 24 -9.22 -23.77 18.21
CA VAL A 24 -10.31 -22.82 17.90
C VAL A 24 -10.98 -22.29 19.18
N LEU A 25 -10.93 -20.97 19.37
CA LEU A 25 -11.82 -20.25 20.29
C LEU A 25 -13.01 -19.73 19.48
N ARG A 26 -14.22 -20.22 19.75
CA ARG A 26 -15.44 -19.86 19.02
C ARG A 26 -16.59 -19.50 19.97
N THR A 27 -17.22 -18.36 19.72
CA THR A 27 -18.43 -17.90 20.44
C THR A 27 -19.72 -18.38 19.74
N PRO A 28 -20.90 -18.32 20.40
CA PRO A 28 -22.19 -18.73 19.80
C PRO A 28 -22.55 -17.97 18.52
N THR A 29 -22.18 -16.69 18.40
CA THR A 29 -22.36 -15.86 17.20
C THR A 29 -21.26 -16.10 16.15
N ASN A 30 -20.48 -17.18 16.30
CA ASN A 30 -19.41 -17.60 15.41
C ASN A 30 -18.28 -16.56 15.25
N ASN A 31 -18.08 -15.66 16.24
CA ASN A 31 -16.79 -14.99 16.38
C ASN A 31 -15.73 -16.04 16.69
N LYS A 32 -14.58 -15.97 16.02
CA LYS A 32 -13.61 -17.04 15.98
C LYS A 32 -12.18 -16.52 15.98
N LEU A 33 -11.35 -17.08 16.87
CA LEU A 33 -9.91 -17.13 16.75
C LEU A 33 -9.52 -18.58 16.47
N ARG A 34 -8.89 -18.85 15.33
CA ARG A 34 -8.46 -20.18 14.89
C ARG A 34 -6.98 -20.18 14.58
N LEU A 35 -6.23 -21.11 15.15
CA LEU A 35 -4.84 -21.42 14.83
C LEU A 35 -4.79 -22.82 14.22
N ASP A 36 -4.07 -22.99 13.11
CA ASP A 36 -3.84 -24.28 12.47
C ASP A 36 -2.33 -24.53 12.43
N ASP A 37 -1.92 -25.63 13.05
CA ASP A 37 -0.54 -26.08 13.25
C ASP A 37 -0.15 -27.19 12.26
N THR A 38 -0.91 -27.36 11.18
CA THR A 38 -0.52 -28.24 10.08
C THR A 38 0.80 -27.75 9.48
N ARG A 39 1.86 -28.54 9.64
CA ARG A 39 3.22 -28.18 9.23
C ARG A 39 3.29 -27.80 7.76
N GLY A 40 3.84 -26.62 7.46
CA GLY A 40 3.93 -26.05 6.11
C GLY A 40 2.63 -25.47 5.56
N GLN A 41 1.55 -25.49 6.35
CA GLN A 41 0.23 -24.95 6.04
C GLN A 41 -0.34 -24.20 7.26
N GLU A 42 0.52 -23.62 8.08
CA GLU A 42 0.12 -22.94 9.29
C GLU A 42 -0.69 -21.67 8.96
N HIS A 43 -1.76 -21.42 9.71
CA HIS A 43 -2.51 -20.18 9.59
C HIS A 43 -3.17 -19.73 10.89
N ILE A 44 -3.40 -18.42 10.97
CA ILE A 44 -4.20 -17.78 12.02
C ILE A 44 -5.40 -17.10 11.34
N LYS A 45 -6.59 -17.26 11.92
CA LYS A 45 -7.82 -16.60 11.49
C LYS A 45 -8.52 -15.95 12.67
N LEU A 46 -8.73 -14.64 12.59
CA LEU A 46 -9.62 -13.88 13.47
C LEU A 46 -10.82 -13.41 12.64
N SER A 47 -12.03 -13.81 13.00
CA SER A 47 -13.22 -13.51 12.19
C SER A 47 -14.49 -13.28 13.01
N THR A 48 -15.36 -12.42 12.50
CA THR A 48 -16.77 -12.25 12.92
C THR A 48 -17.68 -12.42 11.70
N GLU A 49 -18.91 -12.90 11.86
CA GLU A 49 -19.88 -12.98 10.76
C GLU A 49 -20.41 -11.60 10.33
N HIS A 50 -20.30 -10.59 11.20
CA HIS A 50 -20.78 -9.23 10.92
C HIS A 50 -20.06 -8.59 9.72
N SER A 51 -20.79 -7.73 9.00
CA SER A 51 -20.35 -7.06 7.77
C SER A 51 -19.82 -8.05 6.73
N GLY A 52 -20.58 -9.13 6.54
CA GLY A 52 -20.33 -10.14 5.53
C GLY A 52 -19.02 -10.89 5.74
N LYS A 53 -18.71 -11.35 6.97
CA LYS A 53 -17.44 -12.00 7.37
C LYS A 53 -16.21 -11.10 7.37
N SER A 54 -16.17 -10.18 8.34
CA SER A 54 -14.97 -9.36 8.60
C SER A 54 -13.89 -10.23 9.25
N GLN A 55 -12.69 -10.25 8.66
CA GLN A 55 -11.62 -11.15 9.11
C GLN A 55 -10.20 -10.65 8.82
N LEU A 56 -9.29 -11.03 9.70
CA LEU A 56 -7.84 -11.04 9.50
C LEU A 56 -7.39 -12.50 9.37
N ASN A 57 -6.77 -12.86 8.26
CA ASN A 57 -6.15 -14.17 8.04
C ASN A 57 -4.65 -14.01 7.80
N LEU A 58 -3.82 -14.88 8.38
CA LEU A 58 -2.36 -14.89 8.27
C LEU A 58 -1.88 -16.30 7.90
N GLY A 59 -0.87 -16.44 7.04
CA GLY A 59 -0.23 -17.71 6.69
C GLY A 59 -0.83 -18.39 5.46
N HIS A 60 -1.22 -19.66 5.59
CA HIS A 60 -1.85 -20.47 4.55
C HIS A 60 -3.38 -20.30 4.56
N LEU A 61 -3.93 -19.38 3.76
CA LEU A 61 -5.35 -19.04 3.82
C LEU A 61 -6.17 -20.15 3.15
N VAL A 62 -7.18 -20.66 3.85
CA VAL A 62 -8.11 -21.68 3.32
C VAL A 62 -9.56 -21.23 3.29
N ASP A 63 -10.33 -21.76 2.33
CA ASP A 63 -11.79 -21.61 2.25
C ASP A 63 -12.54 -22.50 3.26
N ALA A 64 -13.87 -22.64 3.09
CA ALA A 64 -14.70 -23.46 3.97
C ALA A 64 -14.41 -24.96 3.80
N GLU A 65 -14.07 -25.37 2.59
CA GLU A 65 -13.70 -26.73 2.16
C GLU A 65 -12.24 -27.09 2.52
N ARG A 66 -11.51 -26.16 3.16
CA ARG A 66 -10.09 -26.27 3.53
C ARG A 66 -9.15 -26.29 2.33
N LYS A 67 -9.59 -25.83 1.15
CA LYS A 67 -8.72 -25.64 0.01
C LYS A 67 -7.99 -24.31 0.13
N LYS A 68 -6.73 -24.29 -0.29
CA LYS A 68 -5.90 -23.08 -0.32
C LYS A 68 -6.57 -22.03 -1.22
N ARG A 69 -6.79 -20.84 -0.67
CA ARG A 69 -7.30 -19.66 -1.39
C ARG A 69 -6.32 -18.49 -1.44
N GLY A 70 -5.21 -18.57 -0.72
CA GLY A 70 -4.17 -17.53 -0.72
C GLY A 70 -3.04 -17.81 0.26
N GLU A 71 -2.02 -16.96 0.24
CA GLU A 71 -0.88 -16.96 1.16
C GLU A 71 -0.55 -15.53 1.59
N GLY A 72 0.05 -15.37 2.77
CA GLY A 72 0.45 -14.08 3.31
C GLY A 72 -0.57 -13.58 4.33
N PHE A 73 -1.10 -12.37 4.15
CA PHE A 73 -2.15 -11.84 5.00
C PHE A 73 -3.34 -11.33 4.17
N GLU A 74 -4.54 -11.44 4.74
CA GLU A 74 -5.75 -10.83 4.19
C GLU A 74 -6.48 -10.10 5.33
N LEU A 75 -6.69 -8.81 5.15
CA LEU A 75 -7.68 -8.04 5.92
C LEU A 75 -8.87 -7.76 5.00
N ARG A 76 -10.05 -8.30 5.33
CA ARG A 76 -11.25 -8.12 4.50
C ARG A 76 -12.52 -7.90 5.31
N THR A 77 -13.47 -7.22 4.69
CA THR A 77 -14.85 -6.99 5.16
C THR A 77 -15.71 -6.62 3.96
N ASP A 78 -17.02 -6.91 4.02
CA ASP A 78 -17.99 -6.38 3.06
C ASP A 78 -18.49 -4.98 3.50
N GLY A 79 -18.11 -4.54 4.71
CA GLY A 79 -18.37 -3.19 5.23
C GLY A 79 -17.24 -2.21 4.90
N TRP A 80 -17.11 -1.17 5.71
CA TRP A 80 -16.03 -0.18 5.58
C TRP A 80 -14.71 -0.71 6.15
N GLY A 81 -13.62 -0.46 5.43
CA GLY A 81 -12.25 -0.61 5.92
C GLY A 81 -11.59 0.76 6.13
N ALA A 82 -10.82 0.91 7.21
CA ALA A 82 -10.02 2.10 7.45
C ALA A 82 -8.65 1.69 8.01
N ILE A 83 -7.59 2.22 7.41
CA ILE A 83 -6.22 2.15 7.94
C ILE A 83 -5.83 3.58 8.33
N ARG A 84 -5.53 3.81 9.61
CA ARG A 84 -5.22 5.14 10.14
C ARG A 84 -4.00 5.07 11.04
N GLY A 85 -2.91 5.69 10.60
CA GLY A 85 -1.72 5.95 11.41
C GLY A 85 -1.56 7.45 11.64
N GLY A 86 -1.76 7.93 12.86
CA GLY A 86 -1.66 9.36 13.19
C GLY A 86 -0.25 9.94 12.98
N ARG A 87 0.77 9.09 13.03
CA ARG A 87 2.17 9.42 12.73
C ARG A 87 2.58 9.07 11.29
N GLY A 88 1.61 8.81 10.42
CA GLY A 88 1.84 8.37 9.05
C GLY A 88 1.60 6.87 8.84
N VAL A 89 1.64 6.46 7.56
CA VAL A 89 1.41 5.08 7.10
C VAL A 89 2.44 4.76 6.02
N PHE A 90 3.11 3.61 6.15
CA PHE A 90 4.01 3.07 5.13
C PHE A 90 3.44 1.76 4.58
N ILE A 91 3.23 1.69 3.27
CA ILE A 91 2.78 0.49 2.56
C ILE A 91 3.84 0.14 1.52
N SER A 92 4.43 -1.05 1.67
CA SER A 92 5.55 -1.46 0.83
C SER A 92 5.43 -2.89 0.32
N ALA A 93 5.88 -3.10 -0.92
CA ALA A 93 6.18 -4.41 -1.49
C ALA A 93 7.68 -4.75 -1.48
N ASP A 94 8.50 -3.94 -0.78
CA ASP A 94 9.89 -4.25 -0.50
C ASP A 94 9.98 -5.42 0.50
N ALA A 95 10.81 -6.42 0.18
CA ALA A 95 10.93 -7.61 1.01
C ALA A 95 11.70 -7.32 2.30
N GLN A 96 11.16 -7.76 3.44
CA GLN A 96 11.85 -7.81 4.73
C GLN A 96 11.79 -9.23 5.30
N PRO A 97 12.66 -10.14 4.85
CA PRO A 97 12.60 -11.56 5.22
C PRO A 97 12.63 -11.76 6.73
N ARG A 98 11.70 -12.57 7.23
CA ARG A 98 11.59 -12.94 8.66
C ARG A 98 11.49 -11.72 9.59
N ALA A 99 10.97 -10.59 9.10
CA ALA A 99 10.91 -9.33 9.83
C ALA A 99 12.27 -8.89 10.42
N GLN A 100 13.37 -9.24 9.75
CA GLN A 100 14.71 -8.79 10.13
C GLN A 100 14.92 -7.34 9.66
N GLY A 101 14.73 -6.40 10.58
CA GLY A 101 14.85 -4.97 10.33
C GLY A 101 13.90 -4.16 11.21
N GLN A 102 13.86 -2.84 10.99
CA GLN A 102 12.89 -1.98 11.65
C GLN A 102 11.53 -2.06 10.93
N VAL A 103 10.44 -1.86 11.66
CA VAL A 103 9.07 -1.80 11.07
C VAL A 103 8.97 -0.74 9.98
N LEU A 104 9.74 0.35 10.12
CA LEU A 104 9.84 1.46 9.16
C LEU A 104 11.17 1.47 8.40
N ASP A 105 11.77 0.30 8.16
CA ASP A 105 12.86 0.23 7.19
C ASP A 105 12.32 0.54 5.80
N MET A 106 12.72 1.70 5.29
CA MET A 106 12.26 2.30 4.04
C MET A 106 13.44 2.73 3.16
N SER A 107 14.62 2.19 3.43
CA SER A 107 15.88 2.52 2.73
C SER A 107 15.73 2.47 1.20
N GLU A 108 15.10 1.42 0.69
CA GLU A 108 14.76 1.24 -0.72
C GLU A 108 13.83 2.33 -1.26
N ALA A 109 12.76 2.67 -0.52
CA ALA A 109 11.80 3.69 -0.93
C ALA A 109 12.44 5.09 -0.93
N THR A 110 13.19 5.44 0.12
CA THR A 110 13.89 6.73 0.22
C THR A 110 15.01 6.84 -0.80
N GLY A 111 15.71 5.74 -1.11
CA GLY A 111 16.74 5.71 -2.15
C GLY A 111 16.18 6.01 -3.54
N ARG A 112 15.01 5.43 -3.88
CA ARG A 112 14.31 5.73 -5.14
C ARG A 112 13.86 7.19 -5.23
N LEU A 113 13.35 7.76 -4.13
CA LEU A 113 12.96 9.18 -4.08
C LEU A 113 14.17 10.12 -4.19
N GLN A 114 15.30 9.78 -3.58
CA GLN A 114 16.54 10.53 -3.70
C GLN A 114 17.07 10.48 -5.14
N GLN A 115 17.10 9.30 -5.77
CA GLN A 115 17.51 9.16 -7.16
C GLN A 115 16.61 9.99 -8.10
N ALA A 116 15.29 9.98 -7.87
CA ALA A 116 14.36 10.80 -8.64
C ALA A 116 14.62 12.30 -8.44
N ALA A 117 14.98 12.73 -7.22
CA ALA A 117 15.34 14.12 -6.94
C ALA A 117 16.65 14.51 -7.66
N ASP A 118 17.67 13.66 -7.65
CA ASP A 118 18.95 13.91 -8.33
C ASP A 118 18.77 14.03 -9.86
N GLN A 119 17.91 13.19 -10.44
CA GLN A 119 17.55 13.27 -11.87
C GLN A 119 16.82 14.57 -12.20
N LEU A 120 15.87 14.97 -11.36
CA LEU A 120 15.13 16.22 -11.53
C LEU A 120 16.03 17.44 -11.36
N ASP A 121 16.98 17.40 -10.43
CA ASP A 121 17.97 18.48 -10.19
C ASP A 121 18.84 18.75 -11.42
N SER A 122 19.35 17.69 -12.05
CA SER A 122 20.10 17.81 -13.31
C SER A 122 19.24 18.38 -14.43
N LEU A 123 18.00 17.92 -14.57
CA LEU A 123 17.10 18.42 -15.61
C LEU A 123 16.69 19.89 -15.38
N SER A 124 16.46 20.25 -14.12
CA SER A 124 16.12 21.61 -13.68
C SER A 124 17.28 22.59 -13.94
N SER A 125 18.52 22.17 -13.65
CA SER A 125 19.71 22.97 -13.93
C SER A 125 19.88 23.24 -15.43
N ASP A 126 19.66 22.25 -16.28
CA ASP A 126 19.71 22.41 -17.74
C ASP A 126 18.59 23.32 -18.26
N ALA A 127 17.39 23.23 -17.67
CA ALA A 127 16.27 24.09 -17.98
C ALA A 127 16.61 25.56 -17.65
N GLN A 128 17.17 25.80 -16.46
CA GLN A 128 17.58 27.13 -16.02
C GLN A 128 18.70 27.72 -16.88
N ALA A 129 19.69 26.91 -17.28
CA ALA A 129 20.74 27.33 -18.21
C ALA A 129 20.17 27.72 -19.59
N SER A 130 19.01 27.17 -19.94
CA SER A 130 18.25 27.49 -21.16
C SER A 130 17.18 28.57 -20.95
N GLN A 131 17.22 29.29 -19.81
CA GLN A 131 16.27 30.34 -19.42
C GLN A 131 14.82 29.86 -19.24
N ALA A 132 14.60 28.56 -19.04
CA ALA A 132 13.31 28.02 -18.60
C ALA A 132 13.19 28.06 -17.07
N ASP A 133 11.96 28.01 -16.57
CA ASP A 133 11.72 28.00 -15.13
C ASP A 133 12.15 26.65 -14.54
N PRO A 134 12.93 26.64 -13.44
CA PRO A 134 13.38 25.41 -12.82
C PRO A 134 12.22 24.66 -12.14
N ALA A 135 12.37 23.35 -11.99
CA ALA A 135 11.49 22.57 -11.14
C ALA A 135 11.78 22.85 -9.66
N ASP A 136 10.77 22.74 -8.80
CA ASP A 136 10.90 22.90 -7.34
C ASP A 136 11.49 21.63 -6.69
N VAL A 137 12.76 21.35 -6.99
CA VAL A 137 13.51 20.20 -6.46
C VAL A 137 13.66 20.30 -4.93
N GLN A 138 13.76 21.52 -4.40
CA GLN A 138 13.91 21.74 -2.96
C GLN A 138 12.67 21.30 -2.19
N ALA A 139 11.46 21.55 -2.70
CA ALA A 139 10.25 21.01 -2.10
C ALA A 139 10.22 19.47 -2.09
N GLN A 140 10.74 18.80 -3.13
CA GLN A 140 10.82 17.34 -3.16
C GLN A 140 11.79 16.81 -2.09
N LEU A 141 12.98 17.42 -1.99
CA LEU A 141 13.98 17.04 -0.99
C LEU A 141 13.51 17.33 0.44
N ALA A 142 12.79 18.43 0.64
CA ALA A 142 12.17 18.77 1.92
C ALA A 142 11.13 17.72 2.32
N LEU A 143 10.20 17.37 1.42
CA LEU A 143 9.23 16.29 1.65
C LEU A 143 9.92 14.96 2.00
N LEU A 144 10.98 14.60 1.28
CA LEU A 144 11.73 13.37 1.57
C LEU A 144 12.33 13.38 2.98
N ARG A 145 13.13 14.41 3.30
CA ARG A 145 13.96 14.45 4.51
C ARG A 145 13.20 14.86 5.76
N GLN A 146 12.23 15.75 5.64
CA GLN A 146 11.52 16.33 6.78
C GLN A 146 10.25 15.56 7.13
N ASP A 147 9.62 14.92 6.13
CA ASP A 147 8.32 14.28 6.31
C ASP A 147 8.34 12.76 6.13
N LEU A 148 8.82 12.28 4.97
CA LEU A 148 8.71 10.87 4.57
C LEU A 148 9.67 9.96 5.34
N GLU A 149 10.93 10.34 5.49
CA GLU A 149 11.91 9.58 6.25
C GLU A 149 11.40 9.25 7.66
N GLN A 150 11.30 7.95 7.97
CA GLN A 150 10.78 7.45 9.26
C GLN A 150 9.37 7.98 9.61
N LEU A 151 8.62 8.49 8.63
CA LEU A 151 7.31 9.12 8.84
C LEU A 151 7.38 10.20 9.96
N LYS A 152 8.33 11.13 9.84
CA LYS A 152 8.52 12.25 10.78
C LYS A 152 7.25 13.10 10.93
N THR A 153 6.40 13.13 9.91
CA THR A 153 5.07 13.77 9.94
C THR A 153 3.96 12.83 9.48
N SER A 154 2.70 13.29 9.50
CA SER A 154 1.52 12.48 9.16
C SER A 154 1.38 12.28 7.65
N VAL A 155 2.28 11.48 7.06
CA VAL A 155 2.35 11.20 5.62
C VAL A 155 2.02 9.76 5.26
N LEU A 156 1.66 9.52 4.00
CA LEU A 156 1.49 8.20 3.41
C LEU A 156 2.60 7.97 2.39
N LEU A 157 3.38 6.90 2.57
CA LEU A 157 4.39 6.45 1.60
C LEU A 157 3.98 5.10 1.01
N LEU A 158 3.86 5.05 -0.32
CA LEU A 158 3.62 3.82 -1.09
C LEU A 158 4.90 3.48 -1.86
N SER A 159 5.42 2.26 -1.72
CA SER A 159 6.65 1.80 -2.38
C SER A 159 6.49 0.40 -2.95
N ALA A 160 6.99 0.20 -4.17
CA ALA A 160 7.10 -1.14 -4.75
C ALA A 160 8.28 -1.21 -5.73
N PRO A 161 9.14 -2.24 -5.65
CA PRO A 161 10.34 -2.33 -6.50
C PRO A 161 10.04 -2.71 -7.95
N GLN A 162 8.87 -3.29 -8.23
CA GLN A 162 8.48 -3.80 -9.56
C GLN A 162 7.31 -3.02 -10.20
N GLY A 163 6.89 -1.90 -9.58
CA GLY A 163 5.86 -1.01 -10.13
C GLY A 163 4.63 -0.85 -9.24
N ILE A 164 3.88 0.22 -9.51
CA ILE A 164 2.62 0.57 -8.86
C ILE A 164 1.61 0.89 -9.97
N ALA A 165 0.39 0.35 -9.87
CA ALA A 165 -0.71 0.68 -10.78
C ALA A 165 -1.87 1.30 -10.00
N LEU A 166 -2.40 2.41 -10.49
CA LEU A 166 -3.59 3.09 -9.96
C LEU A 166 -4.67 3.10 -11.04
N THR A 167 -5.80 2.44 -10.79
CA THR A 167 -6.89 2.30 -11.77
C THR A 167 -8.24 2.63 -11.13
N SER A 168 -9.19 3.08 -11.95
CA SER A 168 -10.56 3.39 -11.51
C SER A 168 -11.55 3.10 -12.64
N GLY A 169 -12.70 2.51 -12.32
CA GLY A 169 -13.80 2.31 -13.26
C GLY A 169 -14.60 3.58 -13.57
N LYS A 170 -14.32 4.69 -12.87
CA LYS A 170 -14.96 6.00 -13.07
C LYS A 170 -13.92 7.11 -13.17
N HIS A 171 -13.64 7.80 -12.08
CA HIS A 171 -12.68 8.91 -12.03
C HIS A 171 -11.46 8.55 -11.18
N LEU A 172 -10.30 9.09 -11.56
CA LEU A 172 -9.09 9.15 -10.75
C LEU A 172 -8.75 10.63 -10.57
N GLN A 173 -8.61 11.09 -9.33
CA GLN A 173 -8.28 12.48 -9.01
C GLN A 173 -7.02 12.52 -8.16
N LEU A 174 -6.06 13.35 -8.59
CA LEU A 174 -4.85 13.68 -7.83
C LEU A 174 -4.92 15.18 -7.54
N ALA A 175 -4.87 15.55 -6.25
CA ALA A 175 -4.96 16.93 -5.82
C ALA A 175 -4.00 17.17 -4.65
N ALA A 176 -3.26 18.27 -4.72
CA ALA A 176 -2.36 18.73 -3.67
C ALA A 176 -2.54 20.25 -3.50
N GLN A 177 -2.46 20.74 -2.27
CA GLN A 177 -2.64 22.18 -1.98
C GLN A 177 -1.41 23.02 -2.35
N HIS A 178 -0.22 22.42 -2.28
CA HIS A 178 1.05 23.10 -2.55
C HIS A 178 1.59 22.61 -3.89
N ASN A 179 2.20 21.41 -3.91
CA ASN A 179 2.90 20.90 -5.08
C ASN A 179 2.39 19.52 -5.51
N LEU A 180 2.28 19.30 -6.83
CA LEU A 180 2.09 17.99 -7.45
C LEU A 180 3.30 17.71 -8.35
N MET A 181 4.00 16.61 -8.09
CA MET A 181 5.22 16.23 -8.83
C MET A 181 5.03 14.85 -9.47
N LEU A 182 5.43 14.72 -10.73
CA LEU A 182 5.40 13.47 -11.49
C LEU A 182 6.77 13.28 -12.14
N ASN A 183 7.54 12.31 -11.62
CA ASN A 183 8.90 12.05 -12.06
C ASN A 183 8.99 10.66 -12.71
N ALA A 184 9.69 10.56 -13.84
CA ALA A 184 10.00 9.30 -14.50
C ALA A 184 11.45 9.31 -14.98
N GLY A 185 12.24 8.30 -14.60
CA GLY A 185 13.62 8.15 -15.08
C GLY A 185 13.72 7.66 -16.53
N GLY A 186 12.60 7.17 -17.09
CA GLY A 186 12.48 6.73 -18.48
C GLY A 186 11.53 7.61 -19.28
N GLN A 187 10.39 7.06 -19.70
CA GLN A 187 9.36 7.76 -20.46
C GLN A 187 8.13 8.03 -19.59
N ALA A 188 7.41 9.11 -19.90
CA ALA A 188 6.11 9.42 -19.32
C ALA A 188 5.10 9.62 -20.45
N ASP A 189 4.10 8.74 -20.51
CA ASP A 189 3.05 8.79 -21.53
C ASP A 189 1.74 9.33 -20.94
N LEU A 190 1.24 10.43 -21.49
CA LEU A 190 -0.07 10.98 -21.16
C LEU A 190 -0.99 10.87 -22.37
N SER A 191 -1.99 9.98 -22.28
CA SER A 191 -2.93 9.71 -23.35
C SER A 191 -4.36 10.09 -22.94
N VAL A 192 -5.06 10.86 -23.78
CA VAL A 192 -6.43 11.30 -23.54
C VAL A 192 -7.28 11.12 -24.79
N VAL A 193 -8.35 10.33 -24.69
CA VAL A 193 -9.19 9.95 -25.85
C VAL A 193 -10.07 11.11 -26.33
N LYS A 194 -10.60 11.91 -25.40
CA LYS A 194 -11.56 12.98 -25.73
C LYS A 194 -10.90 14.35 -25.74
N ARG A 195 -10.64 14.92 -24.56
CA ARG A 195 -10.13 16.28 -24.43
C ARG A 195 -9.11 16.36 -23.30
N LEU A 196 -7.90 16.77 -23.63
CA LEU A 196 -6.89 17.21 -22.66
C LEU A 196 -7.08 18.72 -22.40
N PHE A 197 -7.17 19.11 -21.14
CA PHE A 197 -7.18 20.50 -20.70
C PHE A 197 -6.05 20.73 -19.71
N ILE A 198 -5.22 21.73 -19.96
CA ILE A 198 -4.13 22.16 -19.08
C ILE A 198 -4.36 23.64 -18.77
N GLY A 199 -4.76 23.93 -17.54
CA GLY A 199 -4.94 25.30 -17.05
C GLY A 199 -3.78 25.70 -16.14
N VAL A 200 -3.07 26.78 -16.48
CA VAL A 200 -1.98 27.35 -15.68
C VAL A 200 -2.32 28.78 -15.28
N GLY A 201 -2.09 29.14 -14.01
CA GLY A 201 -2.45 30.46 -13.50
C GLY A 201 -1.35 31.53 -13.63
N GLN A 202 -0.08 31.11 -13.71
CA GLN A 202 1.07 32.02 -13.72
C GLN A 202 1.95 31.81 -14.96
N GLY A 203 2.49 30.60 -15.14
CA GLY A 203 3.36 30.29 -16.27
C GLY A 203 3.32 28.81 -16.62
N LEU A 204 3.58 28.51 -17.90
CA LEU A 204 3.84 27.17 -18.40
C LEU A 204 5.26 27.14 -18.96
N SER A 205 6.15 26.40 -18.30
CA SER A 205 7.50 26.16 -18.80
C SER A 205 7.61 24.74 -19.35
N LEU A 206 8.00 24.63 -20.61
CA LEU A 206 8.25 23.35 -21.28
C LEU A 206 9.70 23.32 -21.74
N PHE A 207 10.48 22.43 -21.13
CA PHE A 207 11.89 22.23 -21.47
C PHE A 207 12.10 20.84 -22.07
N VAL A 208 12.76 20.77 -23.23
CA VAL A 208 13.14 19.51 -23.86
C VAL A 208 14.63 19.52 -24.16
N ARG A 209 15.36 18.59 -23.56
CA ARG A 209 16.79 18.38 -23.82
C ARG A 209 16.96 17.53 -25.09
N LYS A 210 17.78 18.01 -26.03
CA LYS A 210 18.22 17.34 -27.28
C LYS A 210 17.19 17.18 -28.40
N LEU A 211 16.03 16.54 -28.17
CA LEU A 211 15.17 16.06 -29.27
C LEU A 211 14.11 17.07 -29.76
N GLY A 212 13.94 18.18 -29.06
CA GLY A 212 12.97 19.23 -29.39
C GLY A 212 11.52 18.87 -29.09
N LEU A 213 10.63 19.85 -29.24
CA LEU A 213 9.19 19.72 -29.00
C LEU A 213 8.44 19.49 -30.32
N LYS A 214 7.51 18.54 -30.36
CA LYS A 214 6.59 18.32 -31.50
C LYS A 214 5.16 18.56 -31.05
N LEU A 215 4.49 19.51 -31.68
CA LEU A 215 3.06 19.78 -31.51
C LEU A 215 2.39 19.58 -32.87
N ILE A 216 1.55 18.55 -32.97
CA ILE A 216 0.92 18.13 -34.22
C ILE A 216 -0.59 18.07 -33.99
N ALA A 217 -1.35 18.70 -34.89
CA ALA A 217 -2.80 18.56 -34.98
C ALA A 217 -3.13 17.96 -36.34
N ASN A 218 -4.02 16.97 -36.36
CA ASN A 218 -4.45 16.24 -37.56
C ASN A 218 -5.97 16.23 -37.72
#